data_AF-A0A7N2LF95-F1
#
_entry.id   AF-A0A7N2LF95-F1
#
_cell.length_a   1.000
_cell.length_b   1.000
_cell.length_c   1.000
_cell.angle_alpha   90.00
_cell.angle_beta   90.00
_cell.angle_gamma   90.00
#
_symmetry.space_group_name_H-M   'P 1'
#
loop_
_entity.id
_entity.type
_entity.pdbx_description
1 polymer ?
#
loop_
_entity_poly.entity_id
_entity_poly.type
_entity_poly.pdbx_seq_one_letter_code
_entity_poly.pdbx_strand_id
1 'polypeptide(L)'
;MTCPKEIARIIEENEHKIRSCYSESFDISREDFVKMVLKDSTFIIELFLRADKKEKYKNDYLLSNPLLNRHILEDLILLENQLPFFILEELHEKFSKRHSENSLFIDLSRNYFYSCIKSIPKVMEKEKGKKKEVKHFTDLIRYFHCPTKHKDFGDSIRDLSTATQLYETGVIFKLDECLERTQPLLKIPQFEIDDITEGLFRNIMAWEQCYYPSEAYLCNYMGLLDYLLDTGEDVELLVEKDIIVNSLGSNEAISKMVNRLCLEIVEENSCYSELAQKLNKHFDQCCNRNMGLLKSTYFSNLWRGIATIFGLIIFGFSLWSIIRPYVV
;
A
#
# COMPACT_ATOMS: atom_id res chain seq x y z
N MET A 1 -3.50 31.89 23.42
CA MET A 1 -4.91 31.46 23.21
C MET A 1 -5.57 32.48 22.31
N THR A 2 -5.68 32.16 21.02
CA THR A 2 -6.51 32.86 20.04
C THR A 2 -7.95 32.91 20.57
N CYS A 3 -8.68 34.02 20.37
CA CYS A 3 -10.07 34.09 20.79
C CYS A 3 -10.86 33.01 20.03
N PRO A 4 -11.52 32.05 20.71
CA PRO A 4 -12.30 31.00 20.04
C PRO A 4 -13.34 31.55 19.05
N LYS A 5 -13.82 32.77 19.29
CA LYS A 5 -14.76 33.49 18.42
C LYS A 5 -14.20 33.79 17.03
N GLU A 6 -12.89 34.01 16.91
CA GLU A 6 -12.26 34.34 15.64
C GLU A 6 -12.04 33.09 14.77
N ILE A 7 -11.69 31.97 15.40
CA ILE A 7 -11.57 30.66 14.74
C ILE A 7 -12.95 30.21 14.27
N ALA A 8 -13.96 30.33 15.15
CA ALA A 8 -15.36 30.04 14.80
C ALA A 8 -15.81 30.86 13.58
N ARG A 9 -15.45 32.15 13.52
CA ARG A 9 -15.78 33.02 12.39
C ARG A 9 -15.19 32.54 11.06
N ILE A 10 -13.94 32.08 11.04
CA ILE A 10 -13.31 31.53 9.82
C ILE A 10 -14.06 30.28 9.34
N ILE A 11 -14.48 29.43 10.28
CA ILE A 11 -15.26 28.23 9.98
C ILE A 11 -16.67 28.61 9.47
N GLU A 12 -17.32 29.61 10.07
CA GLU A 12 -18.62 30.14 9.64
C GLU A 12 -18.57 30.72 8.22
N GLU A 13 -17.48 31.43 7.89
CA GLU A 13 -17.25 32.01 6.56
C GLU A 13 -17.00 30.90 5.50
N ASN A 14 -16.40 29.78 5.91
CA ASN A 14 -16.11 28.64 5.02
C ASN A 14 -17.13 27.49 5.10
N GLU A 15 -18.19 27.59 5.90
CA GLU A 15 -19.10 26.47 6.23
C GLU A 15 -19.59 25.73 4.98
N HIS A 16 -20.10 26.46 4.00
CA HIS A 16 -20.63 25.89 2.77
C HIS A 16 -19.56 25.11 1.99
N LYS A 17 -18.32 25.64 1.95
CA LYS A 17 -17.19 24.98 1.29
C LYS A 17 -16.81 23.70 2.02
N ILE A 18 -16.75 23.72 3.35
CA ILE A 18 -16.46 22.53 4.18
C ILE A 18 -17.54 21.46 3.95
N ARG A 19 -18.82 21.83 4.03
CA ARG A 19 -19.94 20.90 3.80
C ARG A 19 -19.92 20.30 2.39
N SER A 20 -19.53 21.08 1.37
CA SER A 20 -19.44 20.60 -0.01
C SER A 20 -18.32 19.57 -0.25
N CYS A 21 -17.43 19.35 0.73
CA CYS A 21 -16.43 18.28 0.67
C CYS A 21 -16.98 16.91 1.03
N TYR A 22 -18.19 16.83 1.59
CA TYR A 22 -18.84 15.56 1.95
C TYR A 22 -19.91 15.20 0.92
N SER A 23 -20.03 13.90 0.62
CA SER A 23 -21.05 13.38 -0.30
C SER A 23 -22.46 13.43 0.30
N GLU A 24 -22.55 13.34 1.64
CA GLU A 24 -23.83 13.29 2.36
C GLU A 24 -24.28 14.68 2.81
N SER A 25 -25.60 14.91 2.75
CA SER A 25 -26.22 16.07 3.38
C SER A 25 -26.48 15.78 4.85
N PHE A 26 -25.87 16.56 5.75
CA PHE A 26 -26.07 16.42 7.19
C PHE A 26 -27.29 17.21 7.68
N ASP A 27 -28.17 16.56 8.43
CA ASP A 27 -29.23 17.22 9.22
C ASP A 27 -28.65 17.74 10.55
N ILE A 28 -27.71 18.68 10.44
CA ILE A 28 -27.08 19.35 11.59
C ILE A 28 -27.17 20.85 11.43
N SER A 29 -27.54 21.53 12.52
CA SER A 29 -27.60 22.99 12.58
C SER A 29 -26.25 23.61 12.18
N ARG A 30 -26.30 24.84 11.66
CA ARG A 30 -25.10 25.61 11.35
C ARG A 30 -24.23 25.79 12.60
N GLU A 31 -24.86 26.10 13.74
CA GLU A 31 -24.18 26.31 15.00
C GLU A 31 -23.45 25.06 15.49
N ASP A 32 -24.08 23.89 15.41
CA ASP A 32 -23.47 22.66 15.90
C ASP A 32 -22.40 22.11 14.95
N PHE A 33 -22.57 22.31 13.64
CA PHE A 33 -21.52 22.03 12.66
C PHE A 33 -20.27 22.87 12.90
N VAL A 34 -20.43 24.19 13.08
CA VAL A 34 -19.30 25.08 13.37
C VAL A 34 -18.61 24.67 14.68
N LYS A 35 -19.37 24.33 15.73
CA LYS A 35 -18.79 23.86 17.00
C LYS A 35 -18.02 22.55 16.84
N MET A 36 -18.53 21.61 16.04
CA MET A 36 -17.88 20.33 15.76
C MET A 36 -16.53 20.58 15.08
N VAL A 37 -16.54 21.26 13.92
CA VAL A 37 -15.31 21.58 13.18
C VAL A 37 -14.33 22.39 14.03
N LEU A 38 -14.81 23.32 14.86
CA LEU A 38 -13.97 24.11 15.75
C LEU A 38 -13.23 23.23 16.77
N LYS A 39 -13.92 22.29 17.41
CA LYS A 39 -13.31 21.39 18.40
C LYS A 39 -12.28 20.48 17.75
N ASP A 40 -12.65 19.87 16.63
CA ASP A 40 -11.83 18.86 15.97
C ASP A 40 -10.59 19.49 15.32
N SER A 41 -10.76 20.61 14.62
CA SER A 41 -9.63 21.37 14.05
C SER A 41 -8.68 21.90 15.11
N THR A 42 -9.20 22.41 16.24
CA THR A 42 -8.35 22.88 17.35
C THR A 42 -7.56 21.72 17.96
N PHE A 43 -8.21 20.57 18.17
CA PHE A 43 -7.56 19.36 18.68
C PHE A 43 -6.43 18.91 17.75
N ILE A 44 -6.71 18.77 16.46
CA ILE A 44 -5.75 18.34 15.43
C ILE A 44 -4.54 19.28 15.36
N ILE A 45 -4.78 20.59 15.28
CA ILE A 45 -3.70 21.59 15.16
C ILE A 45 -2.82 21.56 16.41
N GLU A 46 -3.41 21.54 17.60
CA GLU A 46 -2.66 21.49 18.85
C GLU A 46 -1.87 20.18 18.97
N LEU A 47 -2.47 19.04 18.60
CA LEU A 47 -1.82 17.73 18.59
C LEU A 47 -0.56 17.76 17.72
N PHE A 48 -0.66 18.28 16.50
CA PHE A 48 0.47 18.31 15.55
C PHE A 48 1.56 19.28 16.01
N LEU A 49 1.20 20.45 16.54
CA LEU A 49 2.16 21.40 17.12
C LEU A 49 2.92 20.82 18.32
N ARG A 50 2.24 20.02 19.17
CA ARG A 50 2.87 19.34 20.30
C ARG A 50 3.78 18.21 19.84
N ALA A 51 3.33 17.43 18.86
CA ALA A 51 4.09 16.32 18.29
C ALA A 51 5.38 16.79 17.60
N ASP A 52 5.39 18.00 17.02
CA ASP A 52 6.60 18.61 16.45
C ASP A 52 7.59 19.06 17.52
N LYS A 53 7.09 19.49 18.69
CA LYS A 53 7.90 19.93 19.84
C LYS A 53 8.08 18.85 20.90
N LYS A 54 8.48 17.63 20.48
CA LYS A 54 8.58 16.42 21.32
C LYS A 54 9.31 16.65 22.64
N GLU A 55 10.42 17.38 22.63
CA GLU A 55 11.20 17.65 23.86
C GLU A 55 10.44 18.49 24.88
N LYS A 56 9.61 19.45 24.42
CA LYS A 56 8.81 20.31 25.30
C LYS A 56 7.61 19.57 25.89
N TYR A 57 7.02 18.64 25.13
CA TYR A 57 5.78 17.94 25.49
C TYR A 57 5.99 16.46 25.76
N LYS A 58 7.19 16.08 26.23
CA LYS A 58 7.56 14.68 26.47
C LYS A 58 6.64 13.94 27.45
N ASN A 59 6.01 14.67 28.37
CA ASN A 59 5.07 14.16 29.37
C ASN A 59 3.59 14.36 28.99
N ASP A 60 3.29 14.77 27.74
CA ASP A 60 1.92 14.89 27.26
C ASP A 60 1.27 13.49 27.22
N TYR A 61 0.14 13.32 27.91
CA TYR A 61 -0.51 12.00 28.03
C TYR A 61 -0.92 11.40 26.68
N LEU A 62 -1.34 12.23 25.72
CA LEU A 62 -1.77 11.77 24.40
C LEU A 62 -0.59 11.28 23.58
N LEU A 63 0.53 12.01 23.62
CA LEU A 63 1.73 11.70 22.81
C LEU A 63 2.67 10.69 23.47
N SER A 64 2.73 10.65 24.79
CA SER A 64 3.63 9.77 25.56
C SER A 64 3.08 8.36 25.73
N ASN A 65 1.76 8.17 25.64
CA ASN A 65 1.13 6.86 25.63
C ASN A 65 1.15 6.29 24.20
N PRO A 66 1.97 5.26 23.90
CA PRO A 66 2.14 4.78 22.53
C PRO A 66 0.85 4.21 21.94
N LEU A 67 0.04 3.51 22.75
CA LEU A 67 -1.21 2.91 22.31
C LEU A 67 -2.26 3.97 21.97
N LEU A 68 -2.39 4.99 22.83
CA LEU A 68 -3.33 6.08 22.59
C LEU A 68 -2.95 6.90 21.37
N ASN A 69 -1.66 7.25 21.22
CA ASN A 69 -1.18 7.97 20.05
C ASN A 69 -1.41 7.17 18.76
N ARG A 70 -1.20 5.85 18.81
CA ARG A 70 -1.49 4.95 17.70
C ARG A 70 -2.96 4.98 17.30
N HIS A 71 -3.88 4.87 18.26
CA HIS A 71 -5.31 4.93 17.97
C HIS A 71 -5.76 6.29 17.42
N ILE A 72 -5.20 7.39 17.91
CA ILE A 72 -5.48 8.72 17.33
C ILE A 72 -5.01 8.79 15.88
N LEU A 73 -3.82 8.25 15.59
CA LEU A 73 -3.29 8.22 14.24
C LEU A 73 -4.13 7.36 13.29
N GLU A 74 -4.57 6.18 13.73
CA GLU A 74 -5.48 5.32 12.96
C GLU A 74 -6.82 6.02 12.69
N ASP A 75 -7.40 6.65 13.73
CA ASP A 75 -8.66 7.39 13.66
C ASP A 75 -8.59 8.57 12.67
N LEU A 76 -7.49 9.31 12.66
CA LEU A 76 -7.29 10.44 11.74
C LEU A 76 -7.07 10.03 10.27
N ILE A 77 -6.85 8.74 9.99
CA ILE A 77 -6.66 8.21 8.62
C ILE A 77 -7.97 7.67 8.02
N LEU A 78 -8.96 7.35 8.87
CA LEU A 78 -10.24 6.82 8.45
C LEU A 78 -10.97 7.82 7.55
N LEU A 79 -11.45 7.37 6.38
CA LEU A 79 -12.15 8.22 5.42
C LEU A 79 -13.43 8.86 6.00
N GLU A 80 -14.08 8.17 6.93
CA GLU A 80 -15.25 8.68 7.65
C GLU A 80 -14.93 9.79 8.67
N ASN A 81 -13.66 9.94 9.06
CA ASN A 81 -13.21 10.89 10.07
C ASN A 81 -12.26 11.95 9.49
N GLN A 82 -12.62 12.50 8.33
CA GLN A 82 -11.80 13.50 7.65
C GLN A 82 -12.37 14.91 7.80
N LEU A 83 -11.50 15.86 8.13
CA LEU A 83 -11.74 17.29 7.89
C LEU A 83 -11.02 17.72 6.60
N PRO A 84 -11.59 18.65 5.83
CA PRO A 84 -10.90 19.21 4.67
C PRO A 84 -9.58 19.86 5.07
N PHE A 85 -8.50 19.52 4.37
CA PHE A 85 -7.16 19.99 4.71
C PHE A 85 -7.05 21.52 4.65
N PHE A 86 -7.73 22.15 3.68
CA PHE A 86 -7.68 23.60 3.49
C PHE A 86 -8.13 24.39 4.74
N ILE A 87 -9.13 23.90 5.48
CA ILE A 87 -9.60 24.61 6.68
C ILE A 87 -8.57 24.50 7.80
N LEU A 88 -7.91 23.35 7.93
CA LEU A 88 -6.84 23.16 8.90
C LEU A 88 -5.62 24.05 8.58
N GLU A 89 -5.25 24.17 7.30
CA GLU A 89 -4.19 25.08 6.85
C GLU A 89 -4.52 26.55 7.15
N GLU A 90 -5.73 27.00 6.79
CA GLU A 90 -6.16 28.38 7.01
C GLU A 90 -6.17 28.74 8.50
N LEU A 91 -6.72 27.85 9.33
CA LEU A 91 -6.75 28.03 10.77
C LEU A 91 -5.33 28.06 11.35
N HIS A 92 -4.47 27.10 10.97
CA HIS A 92 -3.08 27.06 11.41
C HIS A 92 -2.31 28.33 11.02
N GLU A 93 -2.44 28.82 9.79
CA GLU A 93 -1.77 30.06 9.35
C GLU A 93 -2.13 31.26 10.23
N LYS A 94 -3.39 31.36 10.68
CA LYS A 94 -3.84 32.40 11.60
C LYS A 94 -3.26 32.24 13.01
N PHE A 95 -3.07 31.00 13.48
CA PHE A 95 -2.37 30.72 14.73
C PHE A 95 -0.88 31.09 14.62
N SER A 96 -0.18 30.63 13.59
CA SER A 96 1.27 30.80 13.45
C SER A 96 1.70 32.25 13.30
N LYS A 97 0.93 33.07 12.55
CA LYS A 97 1.17 34.52 12.40
C LYS A 97 1.20 35.26 13.74
N ARG A 98 0.55 34.74 14.78
CA ARG A 98 0.52 35.35 16.13
C ARG A 98 1.67 34.91 17.02
N HIS A 99 2.25 33.75 16.74
CA HIS A 99 3.22 33.10 17.62
C HIS A 99 4.64 33.06 17.03
N SER A 100 4.87 33.73 15.90
CA SER A 100 6.15 33.71 15.16
C SER A 100 6.61 32.29 14.83
N GLU A 101 5.66 31.38 14.64
CA GLU A 101 5.91 30.01 14.18
C GLU A 101 5.95 30.02 12.65
N ASN A 102 7.00 29.42 12.08
CA ASN A 102 7.25 29.43 10.63
C ASN A 102 6.96 28.09 9.94
N SER A 103 6.56 27.05 10.69
CA SER A 103 6.24 25.73 10.12
C SER A 103 4.99 25.80 9.27
N LEU A 104 4.98 25.18 8.09
CA LEU A 104 3.74 25.01 7.32
C LEU A 104 2.93 23.86 7.91
N PHE A 105 1.60 23.93 7.85
CA PHE A 105 0.74 22.87 8.39
C PHE A 105 0.97 21.52 7.70
N ILE A 106 1.31 21.52 6.41
CA ILE A 106 1.70 20.32 5.66
C ILE A 106 2.97 19.65 6.21
N ASP A 107 3.93 20.44 6.72
CA ASP A 107 5.16 19.90 7.31
C ASP A 107 4.85 19.28 8.67
N LEU A 108 4.02 19.93 9.49
CA LEU A 108 3.54 19.37 10.76
C LEU A 108 2.78 18.06 10.55
N SER A 109 1.87 18.05 9.57
CA SER A 109 1.08 16.87 9.23
C SER A 109 1.98 15.72 8.73
N ARG A 110 2.95 16.02 7.85
CA ARG A 110 3.94 15.04 7.39
C ARG A 110 4.76 14.46 8.53
N ASN A 111 5.18 15.30 9.49
CA ASN A 111 5.95 14.86 10.65
C ASN A 111 5.10 13.96 11.57
N TYR A 112 3.82 14.29 11.77
CA TYR A 112 2.91 13.47 12.57
C TYR A 112 2.66 12.09 11.93
N PHE A 113 2.36 12.06 10.63
CA PHE A 113 2.11 10.81 9.87
C PHE A 113 3.38 10.14 9.33
N TYR A 114 4.57 10.50 9.83
CA TYR A 114 5.83 9.99 9.29
C TYR A 114 5.92 8.46 9.30
N SER A 115 5.39 7.80 10.33
CA SER A 115 5.36 6.33 10.40
C SER A 115 4.52 5.71 9.26
N CYS A 116 3.33 6.25 8.99
CA CYS A 116 2.46 5.77 7.90
C CYS A 116 3.06 6.03 6.52
N ILE A 117 3.66 7.20 6.34
CA ILE A 117 4.34 7.55 5.08
C ILE A 117 5.57 6.66 4.87
N LYS A 118 6.26 6.28 5.94
CA LYS A 118 7.43 5.40 5.85
C LYS A 118 7.04 3.94 5.59
N SER A 119 5.91 3.47 6.11
CA SER A 119 5.48 2.07 5.98
C SER A 119 5.00 1.70 4.58
N ILE A 120 4.54 2.69 3.79
CA ILE A 120 4.16 2.44 2.41
C ILE A 120 5.43 2.38 1.54
N PRO A 121 5.60 1.32 0.73
CA PRO A 121 6.75 1.20 -0.15
C PRO A 121 6.89 2.40 -1.08
N LYS A 122 8.13 2.77 -1.41
CA LYS A 122 8.39 3.81 -2.39
C LYS A 122 8.19 3.22 -3.79
N VAL A 123 6.94 3.24 -4.22
CA VAL A 123 6.47 2.63 -5.45
C VAL A 123 7.06 3.36 -6.69
N MET A 124 7.33 4.67 -6.59
CA MET A 124 7.80 5.51 -7.70
C MET A 124 8.70 6.69 -7.26
N GLU A 125 9.50 7.23 -8.20
CA GLU A 125 10.28 8.44 -7.98
C GLU A 125 9.41 9.71 -8.02
N LYS A 126 9.65 10.61 -7.06
CA LYS A 126 9.11 11.97 -7.07
C LYS A 126 10.07 12.93 -7.77
N GLU A 127 9.71 13.41 -8.95
CA GLU A 127 10.37 14.54 -9.59
C GLU A 127 9.73 15.88 -9.18
N LYS A 128 10.40 17.02 -9.46
CA LYS A 128 9.84 18.36 -9.25
C LYS A 128 8.67 18.62 -10.22
N GLY A 129 7.45 18.39 -9.77
CA GLY A 129 6.21 18.65 -10.52
C GLY A 129 5.29 19.68 -9.86
N LYS A 130 4.14 19.95 -10.50
CA LYS A 130 3.09 20.84 -10.00
C LYS A 130 2.53 20.26 -8.68
N LYS A 131 2.51 21.06 -7.61
CA LYS A 131 1.91 20.66 -6.33
C LYS A 131 0.41 20.42 -6.55
N LYS A 132 -0.05 19.18 -6.30
CA LYS A 132 -1.47 18.87 -6.15
C LYS A 132 -1.94 19.39 -4.79
N GLU A 133 -3.19 19.84 -4.73
CA GLU A 133 -3.85 20.21 -3.48
C GLU A 133 -4.17 18.92 -2.70
N VAL A 134 -3.81 18.90 -1.41
CA VAL A 134 -4.14 17.82 -0.48
C VAL A 134 -5.55 18.04 0.03
N LYS A 135 -6.40 17.01 0.01
CA LYS A 135 -7.81 17.14 0.39
C LYS A 135 -8.07 16.87 1.87
N HIS A 136 -7.38 15.90 2.46
CA HIS A 136 -7.48 15.49 3.86
C HIS A 136 -6.29 14.56 4.20
N PHE A 137 -6.25 13.92 5.36
CA PHE A 137 -5.08 13.17 5.83
C PHE A 137 -4.81 11.86 5.10
N THR A 138 -5.83 11.09 4.74
CA THR A 138 -5.65 9.91 3.87
C THR A 138 -5.04 10.32 2.52
N ASP A 139 -5.53 11.42 1.95
CA ASP A 139 -5.01 11.99 0.70
C ASP A 139 -3.60 12.58 0.88
N LEU A 140 -3.26 13.11 2.06
CA LEU A 140 -1.91 13.56 2.41
C LEU A 140 -0.91 12.40 2.34
N ILE A 141 -1.26 11.26 2.94
CA ILE A 141 -0.39 10.07 2.91
C ILE A 141 -0.22 9.63 1.46
N ARG A 142 -1.33 9.46 0.72
CA ARG A 142 -1.29 9.13 -0.71
C ARG A 142 -0.45 10.13 -1.52
N TYR A 143 -0.57 11.42 -1.25
CA TYR A 143 0.18 12.49 -1.90
C TYR A 143 1.70 12.28 -1.77
N PHE A 144 2.17 11.67 -0.68
CA PHE A 144 3.59 11.35 -0.50
C PHE A 144 4.12 10.19 -1.35
N HIS A 145 3.24 9.32 -1.86
CA HIS A 145 3.61 8.15 -2.67
C HIS A 145 3.22 8.26 -4.14
N CYS A 146 2.37 9.22 -4.51
CA CYS A 146 2.04 9.47 -5.91
C CYS A 146 3.24 10.02 -6.70
N PRO A 147 3.48 9.53 -7.92
CA PRO A 147 4.45 10.12 -8.82
C PRO A 147 4.00 11.51 -9.25
N THR A 148 4.96 12.36 -9.58
CA THR A 148 4.70 13.71 -10.08
C THR A 148 4.59 13.78 -11.59
N LYS A 149 5.07 12.74 -12.29
CA LYS A 149 4.83 12.52 -13.73
C LYS A 149 3.76 11.45 -13.90
N HIS A 150 2.86 11.68 -14.85
CA HIS A 150 1.89 10.67 -15.27
C HIS A 150 2.67 9.50 -15.86
N LYS A 151 2.38 8.28 -15.39
CA LYS A 151 2.88 7.05 -16.01
C LYS A 151 1.87 6.60 -17.05
N ASP A 152 2.33 5.94 -18.11
CA ASP A 152 1.40 5.33 -19.04
C ASP A 152 0.67 4.18 -18.35
N PHE A 153 -0.65 4.21 -18.40
CA PHE A 153 -1.50 3.12 -17.94
C PHE A 153 -1.78 2.24 -19.15
N GLY A 154 -1.47 0.95 -19.01
CA GLY A 154 -1.86 -0.08 -19.98
C GLY A 154 -3.04 -0.88 -19.45
N ASP A 155 -3.29 -2.02 -20.06
CA ASP A 155 -4.37 -2.92 -19.64
C ASP A 155 -4.20 -3.42 -18.19
N SER A 156 -5.30 -3.79 -17.55
CA SER A 156 -5.33 -4.54 -16.28
C SER A 156 -4.30 -5.68 -16.26
N ILE A 157 -3.65 -5.91 -15.13
CA ILE A 157 -2.78 -7.08 -14.97
C ILE A 157 -3.65 -8.34 -14.97
N ARG A 158 -3.28 -9.32 -15.81
CA ARG A 158 -3.95 -10.62 -15.89
C ARG A 158 -2.93 -11.74 -15.78
N ASP A 159 -3.27 -12.75 -14.97
CA ASP A 159 -2.56 -14.02 -14.89
C ASP A 159 -1.04 -13.85 -14.69
N LEU A 160 -0.64 -13.05 -13.69
CA LEU A 160 0.77 -12.92 -13.32
C LEU A 160 1.18 -14.09 -12.40
N SER A 161 2.32 -14.72 -12.72
CA SER A 161 2.87 -15.82 -11.91
C SER A 161 3.32 -15.34 -10.52
N THR A 162 3.18 -16.22 -9.52
CA THR A 162 3.55 -15.93 -8.13
C THR A 162 5.06 -15.74 -7.95
N ALA A 163 5.48 -15.21 -6.80
CA ALA A 163 6.90 -15.00 -6.52
C ALA A 163 7.72 -16.30 -6.64
N THR A 164 7.22 -17.40 -6.09
CA THR A 164 7.89 -18.71 -6.15
C THR A 164 7.99 -19.23 -7.58
N GLN A 165 6.90 -19.16 -8.36
CA GLN A 165 6.89 -19.58 -9.76
C GLN A 165 7.89 -18.78 -10.60
N LEU A 166 7.94 -17.46 -10.42
CA LEU A 166 8.91 -16.60 -11.10
C LEU A 166 10.34 -16.97 -10.69
N TYR A 167 10.58 -17.21 -9.41
CA TYR A 167 11.89 -17.61 -8.90
C TYR A 167 12.37 -18.93 -9.51
N GLU A 168 11.51 -19.93 -9.62
CA GLU A 168 11.80 -21.23 -10.25
C GLU A 168 12.18 -21.10 -11.74
N THR A 169 11.66 -20.07 -12.42
CA THR A 169 12.05 -19.75 -13.81
C THR A 169 13.29 -18.87 -13.94
N GLY A 170 14.01 -18.65 -12.83
CA GLY A 170 15.28 -17.92 -12.78
C GLY A 170 15.14 -16.40 -12.64
N VAL A 171 13.96 -15.88 -12.25
CA VAL A 171 13.83 -14.49 -11.84
C VAL A 171 14.53 -14.28 -10.50
N ILE A 172 15.42 -13.28 -10.43
CA ILE A 172 16.13 -12.94 -9.21
C ILE A 172 15.40 -11.78 -8.54
N PHE A 173 14.86 -11.99 -7.36
CA PHE A 173 14.27 -10.95 -6.51
C PHE A 173 15.36 -10.21 -5.74
N LYS A 174 15.29 -8.88 -5.72
CA LYS A 174 16.25 -8.03 -5.01
C LYS A 174 15.57 -6.81 -4.40
N LEU A 175 15.97 -6.46 -3.19
CA LEU A 175 15.61 -5.21 -2.54
C LEU A 175 16.23 -4.00 -3.28
N ASP A 176 15.42 -2.99 -3.58
CA ASP A 176 15.86 -1.67 -4.09
C ASP A 176 14.90 -0.56 -3.61
N GLU A 177 15.13 0.70 -3.94
CA GLU A 177 14.25 1.81 -3.56
C GLU A 177 12.95 1.87 -4.36
N CYS A 178 12.91 1.27 -5.55
CA CYS A 178 11.78 1.35 -6.46
C CYS A 178 11.55 0.03 -7.20
N LEU A 179 10.32 -0.13 -7.69
CA LEU A 179 9.93 -1.32 -8.43
C LEU A 179 10.43 -1.23 -9.88
N GLU A 180 11.39 -2.08 -10.24
CA GLU A 180 12.05 -2.07 -11.54
C GLU A 180 12.32 -3.49 -12.04
N ARG A 181 12.13 -3.73 -13.34
CA ARG A 181 12.50 -5.00 -14.00
C ARG A 181 13.69 -4.78 -14.95
N THR A 182 14.80 -5.44 -14.64
CA THR A 182 15.98 -5.55 -15.53
C THR A 182 16.35 -7.02 -15.65
N GLN A 183 15.93 -7.71 -16.72
CA GLN A 183 16.12 -9.18 -16.81
C GLN A 183 17.57 -9.61 -16.52
N PRO A 184 17.82 -10.61 -15.63
CA PRO A 184 16.84 -11.47 -14.92
C PRO A 184 16.39 -10.94 -13.54
N LEU A 185 16.74 -9.72 -13.17
CA LEU A 185 16.48 -9.07 -11.88
C LEU A 185 15.11 -8.38 -11.79
N LEU A 186 14.32 -8.70 -10.78
CA LEU A 186 13.12 -7.95 -10.38
C LEU A 186 13.43 -7.27 -9.05
N LYS A 187 13.49 -5.95 -9.09
CA LYS A 187 13.76 -5.13 -7.93
C LYS A 187 12.46 -4.65 -7.32
N ILE A 188 12.32 -4.78 -6.01
CA ILE A 188 11.08 -4.45 -5.30
C ILE A 188 11.45 -3.62 -4.05
N PRO A 189 10.71 -2.52 -3.75
CA PRO A 189 10.88 -1.79 -2.52
C PRO A 189 10.52 -2.63 -1.30
N GLN A 190 11.24 -2.39 -0.20
CA GLN A 190 10.90 -3.01 1.08
C GLN A 190 9.48 -2.64 1.49
N PHE A 191 8.74 -3.62 1.98
CA PHE A 191 7.41 -3.45 2.55
C PHE A 191 7.36 -4.08 3.93
N GLU A 192 7.31 -3.23 4.96
CA GLU A 192 7.05 -3.65 6.32
C GLU A 192 5.55 -3.78 6.53
N ILE A 193 5.13 -4.97 6.94
CA ILE A 193 3.72 -5.32 7.13
C ILE A 193 3.47 -5.61 8.59
N ASP A 194 2.60 -4.81 9.18
CA ASP A 194 2.20 -4.84 10.59
C ASP A 194 0.67 -4.75 10.73
N ASP A 195 0.20 -4.55 11.96
CA ASP A 195 -1.21 -4.46 12.34
C ASP A 195 -1.91 -3.16 11.91
N ILE A 196 -1.22 -2.07 11.51
CA ILE A 196 -1.87 -0.89 10.88
C ILE A 196 -2.05 -1.04 9.37
N THR A 197 -1.24 -1.90 8.75
CA THR A 197 -1.08 -1.94 7.29
C THR A 197 -2.41 -2.13 6.57
N GLU A 198 -3.25 -3.06 7.02
CA GLU A 198 -4.56 -3.31 6.39
C GLU A 198 -5.47 -2.09 6.45
N GLY A 199 -5.61 -1.45 7.62
CA GLY A 199 -6.46 -0.26 7.79
C GLY A 199 -5.99 0.93 6.95
N LEU A 200 -4.67 1.14 6.91
CA LEU A 200 -4.05 2.20 6.11
C LEU A 200 -4.33 2.02 4.62
N PHE A 201 -4.03 0.83 4.08
CA PHE A 201 -4.22 0.56 2.65
C PHE A 201 -5.70 0.55 2.26
N ARG A 202 -6.62 0.01 3.07
CA ARG A 202 -8.07 0.05 2.78
C ARG A 202 -8.56 1.48 2.57
N ASN A 203 -8.21 2.41 3.46
CA ASN A 203 -8.63 3.80 3.35
C ASN A 203 -8.03 4.49 2.13
N ILE A 204 -6.75 4.26 1.84
CA ILE A 204 -6.10 4.87 0.67
C ILE A 204 -6.65 4.28 -0.65
N MET A 205 -6.84 2.97 -0.72
CA MET A 205 -7.34 2.29 -1.92
C MET A 205 -8.80 2.67 -2.21
N ALA A 206 -9.65 2.72 -1.18
CA ALA A 206 -11.02 3.22 -1.33
C ALA A 206 -11.03 4.66 -1.87
N TRP A 207 -10.13 5.52 -1.36
CA TRP A 207 -9.99 6.89 -1.84
C TRP A 207 -9.53 6.96 -3.31
N GLU A 208 -8.56 6.13 -3.71
CA GLU A 208 -8.12 6.04 -5.10
C GLU A 208 -9.24 5.60 -6.04
N GLN A 209 -9.98 4.56 -5.66
CA GLN A 209 -11.10 4.04 -6.45
C GLN A 209 -12.21 5.08 -6.63
N CYS A 210 -12.54 5.85 -5.59
CA CYS A 210 -13.62 6.82 -5.65
C CYS A 210 -13.22 8.17 -6.29
N TYR A 211 -12.00 8.66 -6.03
CA TYR A 211 -11.60 10.03 -6.37
C TYR A 211 -10.53 10.11 -7.46
N TYR A 212 -9.72 9.06 -7.63
CA TYR A 212 -8.58 9.05 -8.54
C TYR A 212 -8.52 7.77 -9.40
N PRO A 213 -9.60 7.35 -10.08
CA PRO A 213 -9.64 6.07 -10.80
C PRO A 213 -8.54 5.96 -11.88
N SER A 214 -8.16 7.07 -12.53
CA SER A 214 -7.07 7.11 -13.52
C SER A 214 -5.68 7.29 -12.92
N GLU A 215 -5.56 7.41 -11.60
CA GLU A 215 -4.31 7.63 -10.87
C GLU A 215 -4.22 6.71 -9.63
N ALA A 216 -4.76 5.50 -9.72
CA ALA A 216 -4.86 4.54 -8.62
C ALA A 216 -3.54 3.79 -8.36
N TYR A 217 -2.44 4.52 -8.17
CA TYR A 217 -1.08 3.94 -8.14
C TYR A 217 -0.88 2.92 -7.02
N LEU A 218 -1.47 3.15 -5.86
CA LEU A 218 -1.34 2.23 -4.72
C LEU A 218 -2.26 1.02 -4.88
N CYS A 219 -3.45 1.18 -5.46
CA CYS A 219 -4.28 0.03 -5.88
C CYS A 219 -3.53 -0.86 -6.87
N ASN A 220 -2.90 -0.27 -7.89
CA ASN A 220 -2.13 -1.00 -8.90
C ASN A 220 -0.91 -1.73 -8.30
N TYR A 221 -0.25 -1.11 -7.32
CA TYR A 221 0.85 -1.76 -6.61
C TYR A 221 0.35 -2.94 -5.76
N MET A 222 -0.76 -2.77 -5.04
CA MET A 222 -1.37 -3.84 -4.26
C MET A 222 -1.88 -4.97 -5.15
N GLY A 223 -2.46 -4.67 -6.31
CA GLY A 223 -2.86 -5.67 -7.30
C GLY A 223 -1.66 -6.47 -7.83
N LEU A 224 -0.53 -5.82 -8.08
CA LEU A 224 0.71 -6.55 -8.42
C LEU A 224 1.19 -7.45 -7.28
N LEU A 225 1.17 -6.96 -6.04
CA LEU A 225 1.58 -7.74 -4.87
C LEU A 225 0.66 -8.94 -4.61
N ASP A 226 -0.64 -8.80 -4.85
CA ASP A 226 -1.64 -9.88 -4.72
C ASP A 226 -1.27 -11.08 -5.60
N TYR A 227 -0.87 -10.85 -6.85
CA TYR A 227 -0.34 -11.93 -7.69
C TYR A 227 0.97 -12.51 -7.16
N LEU A 228 1.88 -11.68 -6.66
CA LEU A 228 3.19 -12.13 -6.19
C LEU A 228 3.12 -12.89 -4.86
N LEU A 229 2.16 -12.58 -3.99
CA LEU A 229 2.05 -13.02 -2.60
C LEU A 229 0.81 -13.91 -2.37
N ASP A 230 0.52 -14.84 -3.29
CA ASP A 230 -0.69 -15.67 -3.20
C ASP A 230 -0.65 -16.66 -2.03
N THR A 231 0.54 -17.21 -1.72
CA THR A 231 0.72 -18.24 -0.68
C THR A 231 1.68 -17.82 0.44
N GLY A 232 1.71 -18.59 1.53
CA GLY A 232 2.67 -18.37 2.62
C GLY A 232 4.11 -18.58 2.17
N GLU A 233 4.33 -19.51 1.24
CA GLU A 233 5.62 -19.79 0.61
C GLU A 233 6.13 -18.62 -0.24
N ASP A 234 5.22 -17.95 -0.98
CA ASP A 234 5.57 -16.75 -1.74
C ASP A 234 6.02 -15.60 -0.82
N VAL A 235 5.32 -15.42 0.31
CA VAL A 235 5.71 -14.45 1.34
C VAL A 235 7.05 -14.85 1.97
N GLU A 236 7.24 -16.12 2.32
CA GLU A 236 8.50 -16.63 2.89
C GLU A 236 9.68 -16.31 1.98
N LEU A 237 9.55 -16.58 0.68
CA LEU A 237 10.56 -16.25 -0.31
C LEU A 237 10.90 -14.76 -0.29
N LEU A 238 9.92 -13.86 -0.28
CA LEU A 238 10.19 -12.42 -0.28
C LEU A 238 10.70 -11.89 1.08
N VAL A 239 10.38 -12.57 2.18
CA VAL A 239 10.99 -12.33 3.50
C VAL A 239 12.48 -12.71 3.48
N GLU A 240 12.84 -13.86 2.89
CA GLU A 240 14.25 -14.27 2.73
C GLU A 240 15.08 -13.30 1.86
N LYS A 241 14.42 -12.50 1.02
CA LYS A 241 15.07 -11.47 0.18
C LYS A 241 15.06 -10.07 0.81
N ASP A 242 14.64 -9.95 2.08
CA ASP A 242 14.48 -8.69 2.81
C ASP A 242 13.50 -7.70 2.15
N ILE A 243 12.67 -8.18 1.20
CA ILE A 243 11.67 -7.39 0.49
C ILE A 243 10.43 -7.22 1.37
N ILE A 244 9.99 -8.28 2.05
CA ILE A 244 8.91 -8.21 3.04
C ILE A 244 9.50 -8.26 4.44
N VAL A 245 9.14 -7.29 5.29
CA VAL A 245 9.42 -7.35 6.73
C VAL A 245 8.14 -7.77 7.43
N ASN A 246 8.11 -8.99 7.95
CA ASN A 246 6.94 -9.57 8.59
C ASN A 246 6.87 -9.15 10.07
N SER A 247 6.17 -8.05 10.33
CA SER A 247 5.82 -7.57 11.68
C SER A 247 4.40 -7.99 12.11
N LEU A 248 3.69 -8.75 11.27
CA LEU A 248 2.34 -9.29 11.53
C LEU A 248 2.37 -10.66 12.23
N GLY A 249 3.44 -11.44 12.02
CA GLY A 249 3.74 -12.68 12.74
C GLY A 249 3.39 -13.99 12.01
N SER A 250 2.83 -13.95 10.79
CA SER A 250 2.59 -15.15 9.98
C SER A 250 2.62 -14.82 8.49
N ASN A 251 3.30 -15.65 7.71
CA ASN A 251 3.38 -15.50 6.26
C ASN A 251 2.01 -15.70 5.60
N GLU A 252 1.22 -16.68 6.09
CA GLU A 252 -0.15 -16.92 5.63
C GLU A 252 -1.11 -15.80 6.01
N ALA A 253 -0.87 -15.12 7.15
CA ALA A 253 -1.64 -13.95 7.52
C ALA A 253 -1.39 -12.79 6.54
N ILE A 254 -0.14 -12.62 6.09
CA ILE A 254 0.24 -11.60 5.09
C ILE A 254 -0.43 -11.90 3.75
N SER A 255 -0.28 -13.10 3.19
CA SER A 255 -0.90 -13.43 1.89
C SER A 255 -2.41 -13.24 1.92
N LYS A 256 -3.09 -13.74 2.97
CA LYS A 256 -4.53 -13.53 3.15
C LYS A 256 -4.91 -12.06 3.28
N MET A 257 -4.11 -11.25 3.98
CA MET A 257 -4.39 -9.82 4.12
C MET A 257 -4.27 -9.12 2.76
N VAL A 258 -3.20 -9.38 2.00
CA VAL A 258 -3.00 -8.80 0.66
C VAL A 258 -4.15 -9.20 -0.27
N ASN A 259 -4.50 -10.49 -0.33
CA ASN A 259 -5.60 -10.95 -1.19
C ASN A 259 -6.93 -10.31 -0.79
N ARG A 260 -7.20 -10.12 0.52
CA ARG A 260 -8.40 -9.42 1.01
C ARG A 260 -8.39 -7.90 0.76
N LEU A 261 -7.23 -7.28 0.59
CA LEU A 261 -7.13 -5.87 0.23
C LEU A 261 -7.54 -5.64 -1.23
N CYS A 262 -7.27 -6.62 -2.09
CA CYS A 262 -7.58 -6.57 -3.52
C CYS A 262 -8.98 -7.09 -3.88
N LEU A 263 -9.71 -7.69 -2.93
CA LEU A 263 -11.14 -7.97 -3.09
C LEU A 263 -11.93 -6.68 -3.34
N GLU A 264 -12.84 -6.72 -4.31
CA GLU A 264 -13.73 -5.61 -4.69
C GLU A 264 -13.03 -4.37 -5.24
N ILE A 265 -11.71 -4.45 -5.50
CA ILE A 265 -10.96 -3.42 -6.21
C ILE A 265 -11.17 -3.59 -7.71
N VAL A 266 -11.59 -2.52 -8.39
CA VAL A 266 -11.77 -2.53 -9.84
C VAL A 266 -10.50 -1.99 -10.49
N GLU A 267 -9.72 -2.88 -11.10
CA GLU A 267 -8.55 -2.51 -11.92
C GLU A 267 -8.93 -2.53 -13.41
N GLU A 268 -9.30 -1.37 -13.96
CA GLU A 268 -9.54 -1.24 -15.41
C GLU A 268 -8.22 -1.14 -16.20
N ASN A 269 -7.24 -0.46 -15.61
CA ASN A 269 -5.95 -0.18 -16.21
C ASN A 269 -4.85 -0.20 -15.16
N SER A 270 -3.62 -0.52 -15.58
CA SER A 270 -2.50 -0.61 -14.66
C SER A 270 -1.24 0.10 -15.13
N CYS A 271 -0.65 0.85 -14.20
CA CYS A 271 0.67 1.45 -14.34
C CYS A 271 1.80 0.40 -14.24
N TYR A 272 1.46 -0.86 -13.93
CA TYR A 272 2.37 -2.02 -13.92
C TYR A 272 2.10 -3.03 -15.03
N SER A 273 1.19 -2.73 -15.94
CA SER A 273 0.88 -3.55 -17.13
C SER A 273 2.13 -4.01 -17.90
N GLU A 274 3.03 -3.10 -18.28
CA GLU A 274 4.25 -3.43 -19.01
C GLU A 274 5.20 -4.32 -18.20
N LEU A 275 5.30 -4.07 -16.88
CA LEU A 275 6.12 -4.87 -15.98
C LEU A 275 5.60 -6.31 -15.92
N ALA A 276 4.29 -6.48 -15.72
CA ALA A 276 3.63 -7.77 -15.67
C ALA A 276 3.76 -8.52 -17.01
N GLN A 277 3.56 -7.84 -18.14
CA GLN A 277 3.75 -8.44 -19.48
C GLN A 277 5.18 -8.95 -19.69
N LYS A 278 6.20 -8.20 -19.23
CA LYS A 278 7.60 -8.63 -19.30
C LYS A 278 7.89 -9.86 -18.43
N LEU A 279 7.24 -9.97 -17.27
CA LEU A 279 7.36 -11.13 -16.37
C LEU A 279 6.68 -12.35 -16.97
N ASN A 280 5.43 -12.22 -17.42
CA ASN A 280 4.69 -13.32 -18.06
C ASN A 280 5.40 -13.83 -19.31
N LYS A 281 5.91 -12.94 -20.16
CA LYS A 281 6.69 -13.34 -21.33
C LYS A 281 7.94 -14.13 -20.96
N HIS A 282 8.65 -13.74 -19.90
CA HIS A 282 9.82 -14.48 -19.41
C HIS A 282 9.42 -15.86 -18.89
N PHE A 283 8.37 -15.92 -18.07
CA PHE A 283 7.83 -17.17 -17.55
C PHE A 283 7.43 -18.13 -18.66
N ASP A 284 6.62 -17.67 -19.63
CA ASP A 284 6.18 -18.44 -20.79
C ASP A 284 7.36 -18.96 -21.61
N GLN A 285 8.37 -18.12 -21.85
CA GLN A 285 9.57 -18.54 -22.59
C GLN A 285 10.35 -19.63 -21.84
N CYS A 286 10.49 -19.53 -20.53
CA CYS A 286 11.13 -20.54 -19.69
C CYS A 286 10.33 -21.85 -19.68
N CYS A 287 9.01 -21.78 -19.47
CA CYS A 287 8.12 -22.94 -19.49
C CYS A 287 8.14 -23.64 -20.85
N ASN A 288 8.06 -22.87 -21.95
CA ASN A 288 8.13 -23.41 -23.31
C ASN A 288 9.48 -24.07 -23.59
N ARG A 289 10.59 -23.45 -23.13
CA ARG A 289 11.93 -24.04 -23.27
C ARG A 289 12.07 -25.33 -22.47
N ASN A 290 11.62 -25.34 -21.22
CA ASN A 290 11.68 -26.51 -20.35
C ASN A 290 10.81 -27.66 -20.90
N MET A 291 9.61 -27.35 -21.40
CA MET A 291 8.75 -28.32 -22.08
C MET A 291 9.40 -28.85 -23.36
N GLY A 292 10.06 -27.98 -24.13
CA GLY A 292 10.83 -28.38 -25.31
C GLY A 292 11.99 -29.33 -24.96
N LEU A 293 12.73 -29.03 -23.89
CA LEU A 293 13.79 -29.90 -23.38
C LEU A 293 13.24 -31.26 -22.95
N LEU A 294 12.20 -31.28 -22.10
CA LEU A 294 11.52 -32.50 -21.66
C LEU A 294 11.08 -33.36 -22.85
N LYS A 295 10.42 -32.74 -23.83
CA LYS A 295 9.97 -33.41 -25.05
C LYS A 295 11.14 -33.96 -25.84
N SER A 296 12.23 -33.20 -26.01
CA SER A 296 13.40 -33.64 -26.76
C SER A 296 14.15 -34.79 -26.07
N THR A 297 14.28 -34.75 -24.74
CA THR A 297 15.06 -35.72 -23.97
C THR A 297 14.31 -37.03 -23.80
N TYR A 298 13.05 -36.96 -23.37
CA TYR A 298 12.28 -38.15 -22.96
C TYR A 298 11.26 -38.61 -24.01
N PHE A 299 10.78 -37.69 -24.86
CA PHE A 299 9.72 -37.96 -25.83
C PHE A 299 10.15 -37.64 -27.27
N SER A 300 11.45 -37.72 -27.57
CA SER A 300 11.98 -37.38 -28.91
C SER A 300 11.43 -38.28 -30.02
N ASN A 301 11.03 -39.51 -29.68
CA ASN A 301 10.34 -40.43 -30.57
C ASN A 301 9.49 -41.42 -29.75
N LEU A 302 8.65 -42.17 -30.45
CA LEU A 302 7.69 -43.11 -29.85
C LEU A 302 8.37 -44.13 -28.93
N TRP A 303 9.52 -44.69 -29.35
CA TRP A 303 10.24 -45.71 -28.58
C TRP A 303 10.85 -45.17 -27.28
N ARG A 304 11.43 -43.96 -27.31
CA ARG A 304 11.93 -43.29 -26.09
C ARG A 304 10.80 -42.91 -25.14
N GLY A 305 9.67 -42.44 -25.68
CA GLY A 305 8.47 -42.18 -24.90
C GLY A 305 7.95 -43.44 -24.20
N ILE A 306 7.80 -44.53 -24.95
CA ILE A 306 7.39 -45.84 -24.42
C ILE A 306 8.37 -46.33 -23.34
N ALA A 307 9.68 -46.28 -23.60
CA ALA A 307 10.69 -46.70 -22.63
C ALA A 307 10.65 -45.87 -21.33
N THR A 308 10.43 -44.55 -21.45
CA THR A 308 10.29 -43.66 -20.29
C THR A 308 9.07 -44.04 -19.45
N ILE A 309 7.91 -44.31 -20.09
CA ILE A 309 6.69 -44.73 -19.40
C ILE A 309 6.89 -46.07 -18.68
N PHE A 310 7.46 -47.07 -19.36
CA PHE A 310 7.76 -48.36 -18.74
C PHE A 310 8.73 -48.22 -17.55
N GLY A 311 9.75 -47.37 -17.67
CA GLY A 311 10.68 -47.07 -16.59
C GLY A 311 9.99 -46.50 -15.35
N LEU A 312 9.07 -45.54 -15.52
CA LEU A 312 8.29 -44.97 -14.43
C LEU A 312 7.37 -46.00 -13.76
N ILE A 313 6.73 -46.88 -14.54
CA ILE A 313 5.88 -47.94 -14.03
C ILE A 313 6.68 -48.92 -13.16
N ILE A 314 7.83 -49.39 -13.65
CA ILE A 314 8.70 -50.32 -12.92
C ILE A 314 9.23 -49.65 -11.64
N PHE A 315 9.64 -48.39 -11.71
CA PHE A 315 10.08 -47.62 -10.56
C PHE A 315 8.96 -47.53 -9.49
N GLY A 316 7.74 -47.21 -9.90
CA GLY A 316 6.58 -47.15 -9.01
C GLY A 316 6.28 -48.49 -8.32
N PHE A 317 6.30 -49.60 -9.06
CA PHE A 317 6.13 -50.94 -8.47
C PHE A 317 7.25 -51.30 -7.49
N SER A 318 8.48 -50.91 -7.81
CA SER A 318 9.64 -51.15 -6.93
C SER A 318 9.51 -50.36 -5.63
N LEU A 319 9.15 -49.09 -5.72
CA LEU A 319 8.92 -48.22 -4.56
C LEU A 319 7.76 -48.75 -3.69
N TRP A 320 6.65 -49.14 -4.32
CA TRP A 320 5.51 -49.76 -3.63
C TRP A 320 5.91 -51.05 -2.91
N SER A 321 6.70 -51.93 -3.55
CA SER A 321 7.18 -53.17 -2.95
C SER A 321 8.04 -52.92 -1.71
N ILE A 322 8.82 -51.83 -1.69
CA ILE A 322 9.65 -51.43 -0.55
C ILE A 322 8.81 -50.84 0.59
N ILE A 323 7.77 -50.05 0.27
CA ILE A 323 6.93 -49.37 1.27
C ILE A 323 5.87 -50.30 1.87
N ARG A 324 5.35 -51.25 1.07
CA ARG A 324 4.26 -52.18 1.44
C ARG A 324 4.43 -52.85 2.82
N PRO A 325 5.62 -53.29 3.26
CA PRO A 325 5.80 -53.91 4.59
C PRO A 325 5.65 -52.95 5.77
N TYR A 326 5.59 -51.65 5.54
CA TYR A 326 5.52 -50.60 6.59
C TYR A 326 4.15 -49.91 6.68
N VAL A 327 3.24 -50.21 5.74
CA VAL A 327 1.90 -49.58 5.62
C VAL A 327 0.77 -50.56 5.95
N VAL A 328 1.09 -51.85 6.11
CA VAL A 328 0.20 -52.92 6.58
C VAL A 328 0.80 -53.47 7.86
#